data_AF-A0A2V6VEC0-F1
#
_entry.id   AF-A0A2V6VEC0-F1
#
_cell.length_a   1.000
_cell.length_b   1.000
_cell.length_c   1.000
_cell.angle_alpha   90.00
_cell.angle_beta   90.00
_cell.angle_gamma   90.00
#
_symmetry.space_group_name_H-M   'P 1'
#
loop_
_entity.id
_entity.type
_entity.pdbx_description
1 polymer ?
#
loop_
_entity_poly.entity_id
_entity_poly.type
_entity_poly.pdbx_seq_one_letter_code
_entity_poly.pdbx_strand_id
1 'polypeptide(L)'
;MASGAAQRAAVEGAASTDRRPARDRPRYRRRAGDALRRGRRRVRRREPRAPRRPQRARGRAAAQARLGRAAHWQLPRVRQPAGVGRRGARGPRCGRPRPRSPAAARRSGPASEDGRRRIRGARVPSWCRPGDARPDRPLSPAGDRRVNPRERFVRGWEEGFAPGPARLLSVAGGGYRGLLGAREWLYGHGVLKSRALPCRVVSIGNLTVGGTGKTPAVEVAVQTLTELGHRAAVVSRGYGRSTRGVQIVADAASIHLDPEEAGDEPFLLARRLPGVPVLVGSNRHDAARLAIERFGVTAIVLDDGFQHRTLTKDLEIVMTRAQRPWGNRRLLPAGPLREPLTSLARADLIVVTGLPGADAHEVTEAVGAHAPRVPVLSAVITPSECWEAGRMRPLRLTDLSGKRLVAFAGIASPAAFAETLRETGAVVEALLEFADHHWYSTDDVARLDVRADELGVEALITTEKDWVRLRRLRLPRRPLYVLSIRLVLQSGEAAWRQAFHRACP
;
A
#
# COMPACT_ATOMS: atom_id res chain seq x y z
N MET A 1 35.61 35.43 42.69
CA MET A 1 36.04 36.85 42.57
C MET A 1 35.03 37.49 41.63
N ALA A 2 34.19 38.45 42.03
CA ALA A 2 34.52 39.82 42.49
C ALA A 2 35.10 40.67 41.33
N SER A 3 34.61 41.88 41.02
CA SER A 3 33.53 42.69 41.64
C SER A 3 33.14 43.91 40.79
N GLY A 4 31.99 44.55 41.06
CA GLY A 4 31.66 45.91 40.62
C GLY A 4 30.86 45.97 39.29
N ALA A 5 29.77 46.73 39.11
CA ALA A 5 29.22 47.94 39.75
C ALA A 5 30.03 49.23 39.48
N ALA A 6 29.43 50.37 39.13
CA ALA A 6 28.03 50.66 38.73
C ALA A 6 27.91 52.08 38.13
N GLN A 7 26.76 52.41 37.53
CA GLN A 7 26.24 53.79 37.58
C GLN A 7 24.69 53.80 37.54
N ARG A 8 24.08 54.78 38.23
CA ARG A 8 22.63 54.92 38.44
C ARG A 8 22.23 56.41 38.51
N ALA A 9 21.17 56.78 37.79
CA ALA A 9 20.22 57.89 38.02
C ALA A 9 19.05 57.67 37.01
N ALA A 10 17.73 57.67 37.29
CA ALA A 10 16.87 58.35 38.29
C ALA A 10 16.84 59.88 38.06
N VAL A 11 15.73 60.65 38.07
CA VAL A 11 14.34 60.59 38.61
C VAL A 11 13.47 61.50 37.69
N GLU A 12 12.17 61.33 37.34
CA GLU A 12 11.09 60.33 37.52
C GLU A 12 10.15 60.38 36.26
N GLY A 13 8.83 60.09 36.16
CA GLY A 13 7.76 59.57 37.04
C GLY A 13 6.37 60.18 36.75
N ALA A 14 5.42 59.42 36.18
CA ALA A 14 3.98 59.76 36.05
C ALA A 14 3.15 58.48 35.72
N ALA A 15 1.84 58.47 36.02
CA ALA A 15 1.01 57.24 35.99
C ALA A 15 -0.42 57.41 35.41
N SER A 16 -1.13 56.28 35.24
CA SER A 16 -2.49 56.11 34.70
C SER A 16 -2.64 56.30 33.17
N THR A 17 -3.62 55.72 32.46
CA THR A 17 -4.89 55.06 32.87
C THR A 17 -5.11 53.69 32.23
N ASP A 18 -5.97 52.86 32.87
CA ASP A 18 -6.53 51.61 32.32
C ASP A 18 -7.38 51.85 31.05
N ARG A 19 -7.29 50.92 30.08
CA ARG A 19 -8.34 50.65 29.09
C ARG A 19 -8.14 49.30 28.37
N ARG A 20 -8.93 48.30 28.74
CA ARG A 20 -9.08 47.03 27.99
C ARG A 20 -9.84 47.23 26.67
N PRO A 21 -9.38 46.66 25.53
CA PRO A 21 -10.25 46.40 24.38
C PRO A 21 -11.19 45.21 24.65
N ALA A 22 -12.33 45.18 23.96
CA ALA A 22 -13.40 44.21 24.22
C ALA A 22 -13.26 42.87 23.47
N ARG A 23 -14.03 41.87 23.92
CA ARG A 23 -14.21 40.58 23.23
C ARG A 23 -14.97 40.79 21.92
N ASP A 24 -14.34 40.52 20.78
CA ASP A 24 -15.07 40.45 19.50
C ASP A 24 -15.55 39.02 19.20
N ARG A 25 -16.76 38.90 18.64
CA ARG A 25 -17.42 37.63 18.30
C ARG A 25 -18.12 37.77 16.94
N PRO A 26 -17.59 37.18 15.84
CA PRO A 26 -18.21 37.31 14.53
C PRO A 26 -19.56 36.58 14.48
N ARG A 27 -20.66 37.33 14.53
CA ARG A 27 -22.02 36.85 14.24
C ARG A 27 -22.20 36.66 12.74
N TYR A 28 -22.14 35.43 12.22
CA TYR A 28 -22.55 35.18 10.84
C TYR A 28 -24.08 35.14 10.69
N ARG A 29 -24.63 36.10 9.94
CA ARG A 29 -26.07 36.19 9.64
C ARG A 29 -26.46 35.23 8.51
N ARG A 30 -27.62 34.59 8.65
CA ARG A 30 -28.37 34.08 7.48
C ARG A 30 -28.77 35.26 6.59
N ARG A 31 -28.67 35.11 5.27
CA ARG A 31 -29.57 35.75 4.30
C ARG A 31 -30.00 34.71 3.28
N ALA A 32 -31.31 34.53 3.15
CA ALA A 32 -31.92 34.02 1.93
C ALA A 32 -32.18 35.22 0.99
N GLY A 33 -32.38 34.95 -0.29
CA GLY A 33 -32.87 35.91 -1.28
C GLY A 33 -33.84 35.20 -2.22
N ASP A 34 -35.09 35.65 -2.25
CA ASP A 34 -36.16 35.00 -3.01
C ASP A 34 -36.16 35.42 -4.49
N ALA A 35 -36.62 34.51 -5.36
CA ALA A 35 -36.92 34.77 -6.77
C ALA A 35 -38.28 34.17 -7.17
N LEU A 36 -39.34 34.82 -6.71
CA LEU A 36 -40.72 34.87 -7.23
C LEU A 36 -41.15 33.87 -8.33
N ARG A 37 -42.29 33.20 -8.08
CA ARG A 37 -43.54 33.45 -8.83
C ARG A 37 -44.79 33.00 -8.05
N ARG A 38 -45.90 33.73 -8.24
CA ARG A 38 -47.18 33.51 -7.52
C ARG A 38 -48.10 32.58 -8.32
N GLY A 39 -48.68 31.56 -7.67
CA GLY A 39 -49.75 30.73 -8.22
C GLY A 39 -50.79 30.37 -7.15
N ARG A 40 -51.96 31.01 -7.17
CA ARG A 40 -53.07 30.70 -6.23
C ARG A 40 -53.93 29.54 -6.77
N ARG A 41 -54.13 28.46 -6.00
CA ARG A 41 -55.42 27.74 -5.91
C ARG A 41 -55.52 26.73 -4.75
N ARG A 42 -56.45 27.04 -3.83
CA ARG A 42 -57.25 26.17 -2.93
C ARG A 42 -56.56 25.02 -2.16
N VAL A 43 -56.44 25.22 -0.84
CA VAL A 43 -56.25 24.17 0.17
C VAL A 43 -57.54 23.35 0.37
N ARG A 44 -57.41 22.04 0.60
CA ARG A 44 -58.37 21.24 1.40
C ARG A 44 -57.60 20.33 2.35
N ARG A 45 -57.84 20.46 3.66
CA ARG A 45 -57.32 19.55 4.69
C ARG A 45 -58.08 18.21 4.65
N ARG A 46 -57.38 17.11 4.86
CA ARG A 46 -57.90 15.89 5.52
C ARG A 46 -56.79 15.27 6.36
N GLU A 47 -57.13 14.93 7.59
CA GLU A 47 -56.27 14.26 8.58
C GLU A 47 -56.87 12.87 8.94
N PRO A 48 -56.15 12.00 9.70
CA PRO A 48 -56.19 10.57 9.46
C PRO A 48 -57.34 9.81 10.14
N ARG A 49 -57.50 8.54 9.75
CA ARG A 49 -58.27 7.52 10.49
C ARG A 49 -57.37 6.38 10.93
N ALA A 50 -57.59 5.91 12.16
CA ALA A 50 -56.86 4.85 12.84
C ALA A 50 -57.40 3.43 12.45
N PRO A 51 -56.74 2.32 12.85
CA PRO A 51 -56.82 1.05 12.13
C PRO A 51 -57.93 0.09 12.60
N ARG A 52 -58.17 -0.97 11.81
CA ARG A 52 -58.93 -2.17 12.22
C ARG A 52 -58.01 -3.40 12.30
N ARG A 53 -58.32 -4.32 13.22
CA ARG A 53 -57.59 -5.57 13.51
C ARG A 53 -58.11 -6.76 12.64
N PRO A 54 -57.39 -7.90 12.58
CA PRO A 54 -57.45 -8.83 11.45
C PRO A 54 -58.44 -9.99 11.62
N GLN A 55 -58.68 -10.72 10.52
CA GLN A 55 -59.28 -12.06 10.51
C GLN A 55 -58.27 -13.14 10.09
N ARG A 56 -58.33 -14.28 10.79
CA ARG A 56 -57.86 -15.61 10.41
C ARG A 56 -59.11 -16.46 10.09
N ALA A 57 -59.08 -17.61 9.40
CA ALA A 57 -58.12 -18.24 8.49
C ALA A 57 -58.84 -19.45 7.81
N ARG A 58 -58.29 -19.97 6.70
CA ARG A 58 -58.54 -21.31 6.08
C ARG A 58 -57.51 -21.48 4.94
N GLY A 59 -56.90 -22.66 4.66
CA GLY A 59 -56.94 -23.92 5.41
C GLY A 59 -56.66 -25.18 4.58
N ARG A 60 -55.41 -25.43 4.14
CA ARG A 60 -54.85 -26.72 3.69
C ARG A 60 -53.34 -26.70 4.04
N ALA A 61 -52.67 -27.65 4.70
CA ALA A 61 -52.72 -29.12 4.74
C ALA A 61 -52.15 -29.79 3.47
N ALA A 62 -51.21 -30.74 3.54
CA ALA A 62 -50.33 -31.15 4.65
C ALA A 62 -49.11 -31.96 4.13
N ALA A 63 -47.98 -31.90 4.84
CA ALA A 63 -46.92 -32.91 4.78
C ALA A 63 -46.12 -32.87 6.10
N GLN A 64 -45.95 -34.00 6.78
CA GLN A 64 -45.12 -34.12 8.00
C GLN A 64 -43.98 -35.10 7.76
N ALA A 65 -42.76 -34.68 8.12
CA ALA A 65 -41.70 -35.58 8.55
C ALA A 65 -41.22 -35.09 9.93
N ARG A 66 -40.92 -36.02 10.84
CA ARG A 66 -40.52 -35.73 12.23
C ARG A 66 -38.99 -35.83 12.38
N LEU A 67 -38.52 -35.60 13.61
CA LEU A 67 -37.13 -35.69 14.11
C LEU A 67 -36.26 -34.45 13.80
N GLY A 68 -35.49 -33.91 14.75
CA GLY A 68 -35.51 -34.22 16.19
C GLY A 68 -34.42 -33.52 17.03
N ARG A 69 -34.82 -32.52 17.82
CA ARG A 69 -34.11 -31.89 18.96
C ARG A 69 -32.72 -31.25 18.69
N ALA A 70 -32.36 -30.30 19.55
CA ALA A 70 -31.07 -29.60 19.55
C ALA A 70 -30.10 -30.22 20.58
N ALA A 71 -28.80 -30.00 20.40
CA ALA A 71 -27.76 -30.26 21.41
C ALA A 71 -26.57 -29.28 21.29
N HIS A 72 -25.96 -28.95 22.42
CA HIS A 72 -24.69 -28.21 22.51
C HIS A 72 -23.49 -29.10 22.12
N TRP A 73 -22.53 -28.52 21.39
CA TRP A 73 -21.11 -28.92 21.41
C TRP A 73 -20.29 -27.62 21.33
N GLN A 74 -19.71 -27.10 22.41
CA GLN A 74 -18.50 -27.57 23.14
C GLN A 74 -17.21 -27.47 22.32
N LEU A 75 -16.27 -26.66 22.80
CA LEU A 75 -14.93 -26.47 22.25
C LEU A 75 -13.98 -27.60 22.69
N PRO A 76 -13.07 -28.09 21.82
CA PRO A 76 -11.99 -28.98 22.23
C PRO A 76 -11.06 -28.31 23.24
N ARG A 77 -10.77 -28.98 24.37
CA ARG A 77 -9.77 -28.51 25.34
C ARG A 77 -8.35 -28.87 24.89
N VAL A 78 -7.42 -27.94 25.13
CA VAL A 78 -5.97 -28.16 25.01
C VAL A 78 -5.51 -29.31 25.92
N ARG A 79 -4.68 -30.22 25.40
CA ARG A 79 -3.88 -31.15 26.22
C ARG A 79 -2.46 -30.61 26.39
N GLN A 80 -2.07 -30.33 27.62
CA GLN A 80 -0.67 -30.19 28.02
C GLN A 80 -0.09 -31.56 28.40
N PRO A 81 1.18 -31.85 28.10
CA PRO A 81 1.94 -32.90 28.76
C PRO A 81 2.76 -32.33 29.93
N ALA A 82 2.56 -32.87 31.14
CA ALA A 82 3.45 -32.69 32.29
C ALA A 82 4.15 -34.03 32.59
N GLY A 83 5.40 -34.00 33.07
CA GLY A 83 6.25 -35.20 33.14
C GLY A 83 6.85 -35.53 34.51
N VAL A 84 6.87 -36.82 34.85
CA VAL A 84 7.58 -37.49 35.97
C VAL A 84 7.94 -38.92 35.49
N GLY A 85 9.07 -39.56 35.82
CA GLY A 85 10.17 -39.19 36.73
C GLY A 85 11.43 -40.06 36.52
N ARG A 86 11.77 -40.94 37.47
CA ARG A 86 12.94 -41.85 37.41
C ARG A 86 12.67 -43.24 38.04
N ARG A 87 13.06 -44.32 37.35
CA ARG A 87 13.53 -45.68 37.83
C ARG A 87 13.70 -46.61 36.60
N GLY A 88 14.53 -47.66 36.58
CA GLY A 88 15.58 -48.02 37.55
C GLY A 88 16.27 -49.39 37.29
N ALA A 89 17.46 -49.36 36.65
CA ALA A 89 18.53 -50.39 36.64
C ALA A 89 18.29 -51.83 36.10
N ARG A 90 19.02 -52.21 35.03
CA ARG A 90 20.11 -53.25 34.99
C ARG A 90 20.60 -53.49 33.55
N GLY A 91 21.83 -54.01 33.37
CA GLY A 91 22.48 -54.29 32.06
C GLY A 91 22.36 -55.76 31.61
N PRO A 92 23.14 -56.26 30.61
CA PRO A 92 24.61 -56.08 30.54
C PRO A 92 25.26 -55.86 29.13
N ARG A 93 26.59 -55.66 29.12
CA ARG A 93 27.69 -56.12 28.20
C ARG A 93 27.35 -56.58 26.76
N CYS A 94 28.14 -56.39 25.70
CA CYS A 94 29.43 -55.71 25.37
C CYS A 94 29.46 -55.57 23.81
N GLY A 95 30.34 -54.82 23.11
CA GLY A 95 31.54 -54.06 23.48
C GLY A 95 32.04 -53.18 22.30
N ARG A 96 33.34 -52.88 22.22
CA ARG A 96 33.99 -52.02 21.19
C ARG A 96 35.26 -52.68 20.64
N PRO A 97 35.73 -52.28 19.44
CA PRO A 97 37.12 -51.77 19.35
C PRO A 97 37.23 -50.24 19.24
N ARG A 98 38.46 -49.72 19.35
CA ARG A 98 38.81 -48.28 19.31
C ARG A 98 39.61 -47.94 18.04
N PRO A 99 39.64 -46.67 17.58
CA PRO A 99 40.56 -46.21 16.55
C PRO A 99 42.03 -46.19 17.04
N ARG A 100 42.97 -46.03 16.11
CA ARG A 100 44.39 -45.74 16.37
C ARG A 100 44.78 -44.36 15.83
N SER A 101 45.83 -43.77 16.40
CA SER A 101 46.44 -42.49 15.99
C SER A 101 47.98 -42.58 16.24
N PRO A 102 48.82 -41.53 16.12
CA PRO A 102 49.94 -41.56 15.15
C PRO A 102 51.35 -41.37 15.76
N ALA A 103 52.41 -41.56 14.96
CA ALA A 103 53.70 -40.84 15.10
C ALA A 103 54.73 -41.15 13.98
N ALA A 104 55.58 -40.14 13.68
CA ALA A 104 56.99 -40.21 13.25
C ALA A 104 57.40 -40.84 11.89
N ALA A 105 58.60 -40.57 11.31
CA ALA A 105 59.45 -39.36 11.25
C ALA A 105 60.68 -39.57 10.30
N ARG A 106 61.37 -38.47 9.91
CA ARG A 106 62.72 -38.36 9.27
C ARG A 106 62.77 -38.61 7.73
N ARG A 107 63.35 -37.66 6.96
CA ARG A 107 64.70 -37.63 6.29
C ARG A 107 64.87 -38.69 5.17
N SER A 108 65.48 -38.45 4.00
CA SER A 108 66.14 -37.28 3.36
C SER A 108 66.31 -37.52 1.82
N GLY A 109 66.57 -36.50 0.99
CA GLY A 109 66.99 -36.66 -0.43
C GLY A 109 68.53 -36.58 -0.59
N PRO A 110 69.12 -36.25 -1.77
CA PRO A 110 68.57 -36.08 -3.14
C PRO A 110 69.43 -36.73 -4.29
N ALA A 111 68.94 -36.73 -5.55
CA ALA A 111 69.69 -36.84 -6.85
C ALA A 111 68.65 -36.75 -8.02
N SER A 112 68.85 -36.02 -9.14
CA SER A 112 69.56 -36.35 -10.41
C SER A 112 68.92 -37.52 -11.22
N GLU A 113 68.81 -37.53 -12.57
CA GLU A 113 69.39 -36.63 -13.60
C GLU A 113 68.61 -36.56 -14.95
N ASP A 114 69.17 -35.78 -15.88
CA ASP A 114 68.79 -35.28 -17.23
C ASP A 114 67.88 -36.10 -18.20
N GLY A 115 67.34 -35.42 -19.24
CA GLY A 115 66.43 -35.98 -20.25
C GLY A 115 66.07 -35.07 -21.44
N ARG A 116 67.04 -34.37 -22.05
CA ARG A 116 66.80 -33.29 -23.04
C ARG A 116 66.23 -33.72 -24.42
N ARG A 117 65.15 -33.06 -24.87
CA ARG A 117 64.95 -32.57 -26.26
C ARG A 117 64.20 -31.22 -26.20
N ARG A 118 64.63 -30.07 -26.75
CA ARG A 118 65.09 -29.66 -28.10
C ARG A 118 63.98 -29.67 -29.17
N ILE A 119 63.65 -28.60 -29.94
CA ILE A 119 63.88 -27.12 -29.89
C ILE A 119 62.74 -26.43 -30.70
N ARG A 120 62.58 -25.10 -30.56
CA ARG A 120 61.89 -24.09 -31.43
C ARG A 120 60.40 -23.84 -31.10
N GLY A 121 59.87 -22.61 -31.23
CA GLY A 121 60.44 -21.34 -31.70
C GLY A 121 60.04 -20.14 -30.82
N ALA A 122 60.66 -18.97 -31.03
CA ALA A 122 60.58 -17.83 -30.12
C ALA A 122 59.63 -16.70 -30.59
N ARG A 123 59.09 -15.94 -29.62
CA ARG A 123 59.14 -14.46 -29.58
C ARG A 123 58.85 -13.95 -28.15
N VAL A 124 59.50 -12.86 -27.78
CA VAL A 124 59.61 -12.26 -26.42
C VAL A 124 59.96 -10.77 -26.62
N PRO A 125 59.79 -9.86 -25.63
CA PRO A 125 58.59 -9.45 -24.89
C PRO A 125 58.19 -7.99 -25.26
N SER A 126 57.19 -7.39 -24.58
CA SER A 126 57.40 -6.14 -23.81
C SER A 126 56.14 -5.55 -23.15
N TRP A 127 56.42 -4.85 -22.04
CA TRP A 127 55.62 -4.05 -21.13
C TRP A 127 54.52 -3.13 -21.70
N CYS A 128 53.46 -2.96 -20.91
CA CYS A 128 52.80 -1.65 -20.73
C CYS A 128 52.18 -1.51 -19.32
N ARG A 129 51.79 -0.28 -18.93
CA ARG A 129 51.57 0.15 -17.54
C ARG A 129 50.10 0.06 -17.07
N PRO A 130 49.85 0.05 -15.73
CA PRO A 130 48.53 0.36 -15.19
C PRO A 130 48.20 1.85 -15.31
N GLY A 131 46.92 2.15 -15.60
CA GLY A 131 46.37 3.51 -15.57
C GLY A 131 45.52 3.84 -16.80
N ASP A 132 44.20 3.75 -16.64
CA ASP A 132 43.20 4.53 -17.41
C ASP A 132 41.81 4.34 -16.79
N ALA A 133 41.40 5.22 -15.87
CA ALA A 133 40.03 5.24 -15.37
C ALA A 133 39.15 5.94 -16.42
N ARG A 134 38.24 5.20 -17.06
CA ARG A 134 37.32 5.76 -18.07
C ARG A 134 35.97 6.10 -17.44
N PRO A 135 35.38 7.27 -17.78
CA PRO A 135 34.14 7.74 -17.18
C PRO A 135 32.92 6.93 -17.66
N ASP A 136 31.79 7.15 -16.97
CA ASP A 136 30.53 6.44 -17.18
C ASP A 136 30.12 6.36 -18.66
N ARG A 137 29.91 5.13 -19.13
CA ARG A 137 29.21 4.88 -20.40
C ARG A 137 27.70 5.00 -20.14
N PRO A 138 26.98 5.94 -20.79
CA PRO A 138 25.52 5.90 -20.78
C PRO A 138 25.05 4.59 -21.41
N LEU A 139 23.96 4.02 -20.88
CA LEU A 139 23.42 2.72 -21.29
C LEU A 139 23.01 2.73 -22.77
N SER A 140 23.82 2.11 -23.63
CA SER A 140 23.50 1.91 -25.04
C SER A 140 22.30 0.96 -25.18
N PRO A 141 21.16 1.37 -25.77
CA PRO A 141 19.96 0.54 -25.87
C PRO A 141 20.09 -0.49 -27.01
N ALA A 142 20.79 -1.59 -26.75
CA ALA A 142 20.97 -2.70 -27.70
C ALA A 142 20.23 -3.97 -27.22
N GLY A 143 19.13 -4.29 -27.90
CA GLY A 143 18.26 -5.43 -27.61
C GLY A 143 16.85 -5.14 -28.10
N ASP A 144 16.42 -5.80 -29.18
CA ASP A 144 15.19 -5.49 -29.92
C ASP A 144 13.94 -5.55 -29.03
N ARG A 145 13.53 -4.39 -28.50
CA ARG A 145 12.27 -4.25 -27.78
C ARG A 145 11.12 -4.27 -28.78
N ARG A 146 10.63 -5.49 -29.06
CA ARG A 146 9.24 -5.73 -29.47
C ARG A 146 8.30 -5.30 -28.33
N VAL A 147 8.16 -3.98 -28.13
CA VAL A 147 7.30 -3.36 -27.11
C VAL A 147 5.93 -4.02 -27.18
N ASN A 148 5.57 -4.68 -26.08
CA ASN A 148 4.43 -5.58 -26.00
C ASN A 148 3.17 -4.83 -26.46
N PRO A 149 2.28 -5.44 -27.27
CA PRO A 149 1.01 -4.82 -27.62
C PRO A 149 0.23 -4.29 -26.39
N ARG A 150 0.37 -4.94 -25.22
CA ARG A 150 -0.18 -4.45 -23.95
C ARG A 150 0.54 -3.22 -23.39
N GLU A 151 1.88 -3.19 -23.37
CA GLU A 151 2.65 -2.00 -22.96
C GLU A 151 2.33 -0.79 -23.85
N ARG A 152 2.26 -1.01 -25.17
CA ARG A 152 1.92 0.01 -26.15
C ARG A 152 0.49 0.52 -25.98
N PHE A 153 -0.44 -0.37 -25.62
CA PHE A 153 -1.81 0.00 -25.26
C PHE A 153 -1.88 0.78 -23.94
N VAL A 154 -1.17 0.35 -22.89
CA VAL A 154 -1.16 1.03 -21.59
C VAL A 154 -0.52 2.41 -21.69
N ARG A 155 0.60 2.55 -22.41
CA ARG A 155 1.15 3.88 -22.74
C ARG A 155 0.16 4.71 -23.54
N GLY A 156 -0.43 4.19 -24.61
CA GLY A 156 -1.49 4.89 -25.36
C GLY A 156 -2.73 5.25 -24.53
N TRP A 157 -2.97 4.54 -23.42
CA TRP A 157 -4.08 4.81 -22.49
C TRP A 157 -3.74 5.87 -21.45
N GLU A 158 -2.51 5.89 -20.92
CA GLU A 158 -2.02 6.95 -20.04
C GLU A 158 -1.65 8.25 -20.78
N GLU A 159 -1.10 8.15 -21.99
CA GLU A 159 -0.51 9.27 -22.76
C GLU A 159 -1.47 9.79 -23.84
N GLY A 160 -2.28 8.91 -24.45
CA GLY A 160 -3.27 9.25 -25.48
C GLY A 160 -3.18 8.36 -26.73
N PHE A 161 -4.32 7.87 -27.22
CA PHE A 161 -4.37 7.06 -28.43
C PHE A 161 -4.40 7.90 -29.71
N ALA A 162 -3.95 7.29 -30.80
CA ALA A 162 -4.17 7.79 -32.16
C ALA A 162 -5.67 8.02 -32.48
N PRO A 163 -6.02 8.88 -33.46
CA PRO A 163 -7.36 9.45 -33.60
C PRO A 163 -8.52 8.44 -33.73
N GLY A 164 -8.31 7.27 -34.33
CA GLY A 164 -9.33 6.23 -34.51
C GLY A 164 -9.80 5.62 -33.18
N PRO A 165 -8.95 4.85 -32.47
CA PRO A 165 -9.30 4.27 -31.17
C PRO A 165 -9.73 5.32 -30.13
N ALA A 166 -9.13 6.51 -30.18
CA ALA A 166 -9.49 7.62 -29.30
C ALA A 166 -10.95 8.08 -29.44
N ARG A 167 -11.55 7.99 -30.64
CA ARG A 167 -12.97 8.33 -30.87
C ARG A 167 -13.90 7.30 -30.23
N LEU A 168 -13.72 6.01 -30.52
CA LEU A 168 -14.58 4.94 -29.97
C LEU A 168 -14.57 4.93 -28.43
N LEU A 169 -13.38 5.02 -27.82
CA LEU A 169 -13.25 5.09 -26.36
C LEU A 169 -13.86 6.38 -25.79
N SER A 170 -13.82 7.50 -26.50
CA SER A 170 -14.43 8.75 -26.03
C SER A 170 -15.96 8.68 -25.92
N VAL A 171 -16.64 7.91 -26.77
CA VAL A 171 -18.09 7.69 -26.68
C VAL A 171 -18.44 6.92 -25.41
N ALA A 172 -17.69 5.83 -25.13
CA ALA A 172 -17.84 5.07 -23.89
C ALA A 172 -17.51 5.92 -22.64
N GLY A 173 -16.47 6.76 -22.72
CA GLY A 173 -16.11 7.71 -21.66
C GLY A 173 -17.15 8.81 -21.44
N GLY A 174 -17.90 9.19 -22.48
CA GLY A 174 -19.06 10.07 -22.38
C GLY A 174 -20.22 9.43 -21.61
N GLY A 175 -20.55 8.17 -21.92
CA GLY A 175 -21.54 7.39 -21.17
C GLY A 175 -21.15 7.22 -19.69
N TYR A 176 -19.88 6.89 -19.42
CA TYR A 176 -19.35 6.78 -18.06
C TYR A 176 -19.39 8.13 -17.31
N ARG A 177 -19.05 9.25 -17.97
CA ARG A 177 -19.21 10.60 -17.42
C ARG A 177 -20.67 10.91 -17.06
N GLY A 178 -21.62 10.52 -17.92
CA GLY A 178 -23.05 10.68 -17.66
C GLY A 178 -23.49 9.90 -16.41
N LEU A 179 -23.07 8.64 -16.28
CA LEU A 179 -23.35 7.80 -15.11
C LEU A 179 -22.76 8.37 -13.82
N LEU A 180 -21.52 8.88 -13.85
CA LEU A 180 -20.91 9.57 -12.72
C LEU A 180 -21.65 10.87 -12.37
N GLY A 181 -22.03 11.68 -13.37
CA GLY A 181 -22.78 12.93 -13.16
C GLY A 181 -24.14 12.68 -12.52
N ALA A 182 -24.89 11.69 -13.02
CA ALA A 182 -26.17 11.27 -12.43
C ALA A 182 -25.98 10.75 -10.99
N ARG A 183 -24.94 9.95 -10.73
CA ARG A 183 -24.61 9.47 -9.38
C ARG A 183 -24.30 10.61 -8.42
N GLU A 184 -23.44 11.55 -8.79
CA GLU A 184 -23.10 12.69 -7.94
C GLU A 184 -24.29 13.64 -7.73
N TRP A 185 -25.15 13.82 -8.75
CA TRP A 185 -26.43 14.52 -8.60
C TRP A 185 -27.34 13.84 -7.57
N LEU A 186 -27.48 12.51 -7.62
CA LEU A 186 -28.29 11.74 -6.68
C LEU A 186 -27.80 11.82 -5.23
N TYR A 187 -26.48 11.86 -4.99
CA TYR A 187 -25.92 12.12 -3.66
C TYR A 187 -26.08 13.58 -3.24
N GLY A 188 -25.84 14.54 -4.13
CA GLY A 188 -25.99 15.97 -3.85
C GLY A 188 -27.42 16.39 -3.49
N HIS A 189 -28.42 15.72 -4.06
CA HIS A 189 -29.85 15.93 -3.75
C HIS A 189 -30.38 15.00 -2.64
N GLY A 190 -29.50 14.22 -1.98
CA GLY A 190 -29.87 13.34 -0.84
C GLY A 190 -30.77 12.15 -1.19
N VAL A 191 -30.94 11.85 -2.49
CA VAL A 191 -31.71 10.69 -2.98
C VAL A 191 -30.96 9.39 -2.67
N LEU A 192 -29.65 9.38 -2.93
CA LEU A 192 -28.74 8.39 -2.37
C LEU A 192 -28.14 8.95 -1.08
N LYS A 193 -28.08 8.12 -0.04
CA LYS A 193 -27.67 8.52 1.31
C LYS A 193 -26.37 7.83 1.72
N SER A 194 -25.40 8.62 2.15
CA SER A 194 -24.22 8.12 2.89
C SER A 194 -24.66 7.69 4.29
N ARG A 195 -24.20 6.52 4.75
CA ARG A 195 -24.44 6.01 6.11
C ARG A 195 -23.29 6.46 7.01
N ALA A 196 -23.59 7.04 8.17
CA ALA A 196 -22.59 7.32 9.20
C ALA A 196 -22.33 6.10 10.09
N LEU A 197 -21.18 6.08 10.76
CA LEU A 197 -20.81 5.12 11.80
C LEU A 197 -20.67 5.84 13.16
N PRO A 198 -20.73 5.12 14.28
CA PRO A 198 -20.50 5.70 15.62
C PRO A 198 -19.01 5.92 15.95
N CYS A 199 -18.13 5.85 14.96
CA CYS A 199 -16.67 5.95 15.08
C CYS A 199 -16.12 6.83 13.97
N ARG A 200 -14.84 7.21 14.05
CA ARG A 200 -14.18 8.01 13.01
C ARG A 200 -13.92 7.20 11.75
N VAL A 201 -13.97 7.84 10.59
CA VAL A 201 -13.75 7.22 9.28
C VAL A 201 -12.81 8.09 8.43
N VAL A 202 -11.54 7.68 8.35
CA VAL A 202 -10.54 8.23 7.43
C VAL A 202 -10.61 7.47 6.10
N SER A 203 -10.55 8.16 4.98
CA SER A 203 -10.65 7.60 3.63
C SER A 203 -9.39 7.91 2.84
N ILE A 204 -8.66 6.87 2.42
CA ILE A 204 -7.50 7.01 1.53
C ILE A 204 -7.88 6.45 0.17
N GLY A 205 -7.64 7.23 -0.88
CA GLY A 205 -7.89 6.79 -2.25
C GLY A 205 -7.16 7.63 -3.26
N ASN A 206 -7.54 7.50 -4.53
CA ASN A 206 -6.97 8.26 -5.63
C ASN A 206 -8.02 8.52 -6.73
N LEU A 207 -7.69 9.42 -7.66
CA LEU A 207 -8.52 9.69 -8.84
C LEU A 207 -8.19 8.79 -10.03
N THR A 208 -7.00 8.18 -10.07
CA THR A 208 -6.51 7.39 -11.21
C THR A 208 -6.51 5.87 -10.95
N VAL A 209 -6.47 5.07 -12.00
CA VAL A 209 -6.02 3.68 -11.93
C VAL A 209 -4.48 3.65 -11.83
N GLY A 210 -3.93 2.70 -11.08
CA GLY A 210 -2.49 2.56 -10.85
C GLY A 210 -2.05 2.89 -9.41
N GLY A 211 -0.79 2.55 -9.11
CA GLY A 211 -0.19 2.72 -7.78
C GLY A 211 0.26 4.15 -7.51
N THR A 212 -0.45 4.84 -6.61
CA THR A 212 -0.13 6.17 -6.06
C THR A 212 0.32 6.11 -4.59
N GLY A 213 0.91 5.00 -4.14
CA GLY A 213 1.39 4.87 -2.75
C GLY A 213 0.31 4.68 -1.66
N LYS A 214 -0.93 4.32 -2.04
CA LYS A 214 -2.05 4.13 -1.11
C LYS A 214 -1.77 3.16 0.05
N THR A 215 -1.15 2.01 -0.21
CA THR A 215 -0.91 0.98 0.82
C THR A 215 0.02 1.51 1.94
N PRO A 216 1.20 2.09 1.65
CA PRO A 216 1.99 2.81 2.65
C PRO A 216 1.27 4.00 3.31
N ALA A 217 0.40 4.72 2.60
CA ALA A 217 -0.36 5.82 3.21
C ALA A 217 -1.39 5.34 4.26
N VAL A 218 -1.99 4.15 4.07
CA VAL A 218 -2.84 3.49 5.08
C VAL A 218 -2.03 3.15 6.32
N GLU A 219 -0.79 2.69 6.18
CA GLU A 219 0.09 2.41 7.31
C GLU A 219 0.37 3.68 8.14
N VAL A 220 0.75 4.79 7.49
CA VAL A 220 1.00 6.08 8.15
C VAL A 220 -0.27 6.63 8.83
N ALA A 221 -1.45 6.46 8.22
CA ALA A 221 -2.72 6.88 8.81
C ALA A 221 -3.13 6.05 10.03
N VAL A 222 -2.90 4.72 10.00
CA VAL A 222 -3.15 3.84 11.15
C VAL A 222 -2.17 4.14 12.30
N GLN A 223 -0.90 4.40 11.99
CA GLN A 223 0.09 4.88 12.97
C GLN A 223 -0.35 6.21 13.59
N THR A 224 -0.72 7.21 12.77
CA THR A 224 -1.21 8.52 13.24
C THR A 224 -2.43 8.38 14.16
N LEU A 225 -3.41 7.53 13.81
CA LEU A 225 -4.58 7.27 14.66
C LEU A 225 -4.21 6.59 15.99
N THR A 226 -3.20 5.71 15.97
CA THR A 226 -2.70 5.01 17.16
C THR A 226 -1.94 5.97 18.09
N GLU A 227 -1.16 6.91 17.54
CA GLU A 227 -0.53 8.01 18.29
C GLU A 227 -1.57 8.93 18.96
N LEU A 228 -2.75 9.10 18.34
CA LEU A 228 -3.90 9.80 18.90
C LEU A 228 -4.72 8.94 19.90
N GLY A 229 -4.27 7.73 20.24
CA GLY A 229 -4.94 6.83 21.19
C GLY A 229 -6.17 6.11 20.65
N HIS A 230 -6.46 6.21 19.34
CA HIS A 230 -7.57 5.49 18.72
C HIS A 230 -7.20 4.04 18.44
N ARG A 231 -8.13 3.12 18.73
CA ARG A 231 -8.06 1.75 18.20
C ARG A 231 -8.54 1.79 16.75
N ALA A 232 -7.60 1.76 15.82
CA ALA A 232 -7.89 1.74 14.38
C ALA A 232 -8.24 0.32 13.88
N ALA A 233 -9.00 0.23 12.79
CA ALA A 233 -9.07 -0.94 11.91
C ALA A 233 -9.06 -0.51 10.45
N VAL A 234 -8.55 -1.38 9.58
CA VAL A 234 -8.51 -1.15 8.13
C VAL A 234 -9.67 -1.88 7.46
N VAL A 235 -10.37 -1.19 6.56
CA VAL A 235 -11.45 -1.77 5.75
C VAL A 235 -11.19 -1.54 4.27
N SER A 236 -10.85 -2.60 3.55
CA SER A 236 -10.62 -2.59 2.10
C SER A 236 -11.78 -3.24 1.33
N ARG A 237 -11.76 -3.12 0.00
CA ARG A 237 -12.67 -3.84 -0.90
C ARG A 237 -12.39 -5.35 -0.92
N GLY A 238 -11.11 -5.73 -0.85
CA GLY A 238 -10.65 -7.06 -1.24
C GLY A 238 -10.84 -7.32 -2.74
N TYR A 239 -10.07 -6.61 -3.56
CA TYR A 239 -10.04 -6.84 -5.01
C TYR A 239 -9.32 -8.17 -5.33
N GLY A 240 -9.66 -8.80 -6.47
CA GLY A 240 -9.08 -10.08 -6.92
C GLY A 240 -9.42 -11.33 -6.08
N ARG A 241 -9.96 -11.17 -4.87
CA ARG A 241 -10.20 -12.26 -3.92
C ARG A 241 -11.30 -13.24 -4.35
N SER A 242 -11.21 -14.48 -3.86
CA SER A 242 -12.22 -15.53 -4.04
C SER A 242 -13.44 -15.41 -3.11
N THR A 243 -13.28 -14.89 -1.89
CA THR A 243 -14.34 -14.87 -0.87
C THR A 243 -15.45 -13.84 -1.13
N ARG A 244 -16.62 -14.06 -0.54
CA ARG A 244 -17.82 -13.20 -0.66
C ARG A 244 -18.27 -12.68 0.71
N GLY A 245 -19.13 -11.65 0.70
CA GLY A 245 -19.62 -11.00 1.92
C GLY A 245 -18.56 -10.11 2.60
N VAL A 246 -18.73 -9.91 3.91
CA VAL A 246 -17.71 -9.33 4.80
C VAL A 246 -16.85 -10.46 5.32
N GLN A 247 -15.53 -10.30 5.30
CA GLN A 247 -14.59 -11.23 5.92
C GLN A 247 -13.54 -10.48 6.75
N ILE A 248 -12.95 -11.17 7.73
CA ILE A 248 -11.87 -10.67 8.58
C ILE A 248 -10.57 -11.29 8.05
N VAL A 249 -9.66 -10.46 7.55
CA VAL A 249 -8.33 -10.89 7.08
C VAL A 249 -7.41 -11.13 8.27
N ALA A 250 -7.47 -10.23 9.27
CA ALA A 250 -6.69 -10.34 10.49
C ALA A 250 -7.41 -9.65 11.66
N ASP A 251 -7.05 -10.04 12.87
CA ASP A 251 -7.38 -9.33 14.11
C ASP A 251 -6.12 -9.10 14.97
N ALA A 252 -6.30 -8.79 16.24
CA ALA A 252 -5.21 -8.49 17.14
C ALA A 252 -4.28 -9.69 17.46
N ALA A 253 -4.70 -10.92 17.15
CA ALA A 253 -3.96 -12.15 17.45
C ALA A 253 -3.32 -12.80 16.21
N SER A 254 -4.01 -12.82 15.06
CA SER A 254 -3.49 -13.49 13.86
C SER A 254 -4.10 -13.00 12.55
N ILE A 255 -3.39 -13.30 11.46
CA ILE A 255 -3.94 -13.28 10.09
C ILE A 255 -4.68 -14.61 9.88
N HIS A 256 -5.92 -14.53 9.39
CA HIS A 256 -6.87 -15.65 9.26
C HIS A 256 -7.11 -16.12 7.83
N LEU A 257 -6.75 -15.31 6.83
CA LEU A 257 -7.01 -15.58 5.41
C LEU A 257 -5.75 -15.43 4.56
N ASP A 258 -5.62 -16.25 3.52
CA ASP A 258 -4.59 -16.12 2.50
C ASP A 258 -4.94 -15.05 1.43
N PRO A 259 -4.00 -14.59 0.60
CA PRO A 259 -4.22 -13.51 -0.38
C PRO A 259 -5.24 -13.87 -1.46
N GLU A 260 -5.33 -15.15 -1.83
CA GLU A 260 -6.38 -15.67 -2.71
C GLU A 260 -7.77 -15.50 -2.09
N GLU A 261 -7.90 -15.41 -0.77
CA GLU A 261 -9.15 -15.29 -0.02
C GLU A 261 -9.47 -13.85 0.40
N ALA A 262 -8.43 -13.08 0.75
CA ALA A 262 -8.54 -11.69 1.20
C ALA A 262 -8.41 -10.65 0.08
N GLY A 263 -7.63 -10.96 -0.95
CA GLY A 263 -6.98 -10.00 -1.84
C GLY A 263 -5.52 -9.79 -1.42
N ASP A 264 -4.66 -9.39 -2.36
CA ASP A 264 -3.23 -9.16 -2.13
C ASP A 264 -2.95 -7.90 -1.30
N GLU A 265 -3.56 -6.75 -1.61
CA GLU A 265 -3.38 -5.51 -0.84
C GLU A 265 -3.87 -5.62 0.63
N PRO A 266 -5.04 -6.23 0.94
CA PRO A 266 -5.47 -6.42 2.33
C PRO A 266 -4.62 -7.43 3.10
N PHE A 267 -4.14 -8.49 2.45
CA PHE A 267 -3.19 -9.42 3.08
C PHE A 267 -1.87 -8.71 3.42
N LEU A 268 -1.36 -7.87 2.51
CA LEU A 268 -0.16 -7.07 2.73
C LEU A 268 -0.33 -6.10 3.91
N LEU A 269 -1.48 -5.41 3.99
CA LEU A 269 -1.80 -4.52 5.12
C LEU A 269 -1.89 -5.29 6.44
N ALA A 270 -2.49 -6.48 6.45
CA ALA A 270 -2.54 -7.35 7.62
C ALA A 270 -1.15 -7.83 8.09
N ARG A 271 -0.20 -8.05 7.17
CA ARG A 271 1.20 -8.36 7.50
C ARG A 271 1.94 -7.17 8.11
N ARG A 272 1.72 -5.96 7.56
CA ARG A 272 2.43 -4.74 7.96
C ARG A 272 1.86 -4.05 9.20
N LEU A 273 0.62 -4.37 9.59
CA LEU A 273 -0.07 -3.78 10.73
C LEU A 273 -0.46 -4.86 11.76
N PRO A 274 0.53 -5.56 12.37
CA PRO A 274 0.25 -6.56 13.40
C PRO A 274 -0.50 -5.92 14.58
N GLY A 275 -1.52 -6.61 15.09
CA GLY A 275 -2.39 -6.09 16.15
C GLY A 275 -3.60 -5.27 15.65
N VAL A 276 -3.60 -4.82 14.38
CA VAL A 276 -4.67 -3.99 13.81
C VAL A 276 -5.67 -4.87 13.03
N PRO A 277 -6.98 -4.83 13.35
CA PRO A 277 -7.95 -5.61 12.59
C PRO A 277 -8.04 -5.14 11.14
N VAL A 278 -7.95 -6.08 10.19
CA VAL A 278 -8.09 -5.82 8.75
C VAL A 278 -9.29 -6.60 8.22
N LEU A 279 -10.25 -5.90 7.62
CA LEU A 279 -11.49 -6.48 7.11
C LEU A 279 -11.70 -6.14 5.63
N VAL A 280 -12.40 -7.02 4.92
CA VAL A 280 -12.63 -6.89 3.48
C VAL A 280 -14.10 -7.11 3.13
N GLY A 281 -14.67 -6.19 2.36
CA GLY A 281 -16.05 -6.30 1.88
C GLY A 281 -16.39 -5.31 0.79
N SER A 282 -17.30 -5.71 -0.11
CA SER A 282 -17.83 -4.81 -1.15
C SER A 282 -18.56 -3.61 -0.54
N ASN A 283 -19.39 -3.85 0.48
CA ASN A 283 -19.99 -2.83 1.34
C ASN A 283 -19.06 -2.53 2.54
N ARG A 284 -18.37 -1.38 2.51
CA ARG A 284 -17.45 -0.99 3.59
C ARG A 284 -18.19 -0.67 4.89
N HIS A 285 -19.42 -0.14 4.81
CA HIS A 285 -20.20 0.15 6.03
C HIS A 285 -20.41 -1.10 6.87
N ASP A 286 -20.83 -2.22 6.26
CA ASP A 286 -21.16 -3.42 7.03
C ASP A 286 -19.89 -4.14 7.51
N ALA A 287 -18.77 -4.01 6.79
CA ALA A 287 -17.46 -4.46 7.25
C ALA A 287 -16.93 -3.62 8.44
N ALA A 288 -17.01 -2.30 8.34
CA ALA A 288 -16.63 -1.38 9.41
C ALA A 288 -17.53 -1.56 10.65
N ARG A 289 -18.85 -1.77 10.47
CA ARG A 289 -19.76 -2.11 11.57
C ARG A 289 -19.33 -3.39 12.29
N LEU A 290 -18.98 -4.45 11.54
CA LEU A 290 -18.46 -5.69 12.15
C LEU A 290 -17.15 -5.44 12.91
N ALA A 291 -16.27 -4.56 12.41
CA ALA A 291 -15.03 -4.21 13.11
C ALA A 291 -15.32 -3.53 14.46
N ILE A 292 -16.24 -2.57 14.50
CA ILE A 292 -16.68 -1.88 15.72
C ILE A 292 -17.30 -2.88 16.69
N GLU A 293 -18.24 -3.70 16.23
CA GLU A 293 -18.99 -4.65 17.06
C GLU A 293 -18.13 -5.78 17.63
N ARG A 294 -17.08 -6.23 16.90
CA ARG A 294 -16.24 -7.37 17.29
C ARG A 294 -14.93 -6.98 17.99
N PHE A 295 -14.38 -5.80 17.69
CA PHE A 295 -13.06 -5.38 18.17
C PHE A 295 -13.07 -4.04 18.94
N GLY A 296 -14.23 -3.38 19.06
CA GLY A 296 -14.37 -2.14 19.84
C GLY A 296 -13.54 -0.98 19.31
N VAL A 297 -13.30 -0.92 18.00
CA VAL A 297 -12.48 0.11 17.34
C VAL A 297 -13.15 1.49 17.36
N THR A 298 -12.34 2.53 17.50
CA THR A 298 -12.78 3.93 17.59
C THR A 298 -12.51 4.71 16.30
N ALA A 299 -11.69 4.17 15.40
CA ALA A 299 -11.43 4.72 14.07
C ALA A 299 -11.35 3.61 13.00
N ILE A 300 -11.73 3.97 11.77
CA ILE A 300 -11.68 3.13 10.57
C ILE A 300 -10.87 3.84 9.51
N VAL A 301 -9.92 3.13 8.89
CA VAL A 301 -9.22 3.59 7.67
C VAL A 301 -9.74 2.82 6.47
N LEU A 302 -10.37 3.53 5.53
CA LEU A 302 -10.84 2.96 4.27
C LEU A 302 -9.71 2.94 3.24
N ASP A 303 -9.32 1.74 2.83
CA ASP A 303 -8.45 1.52 1.68
C ASP A 303 -9.27 1.54 0.38
N ASP A 304 -8.72 2.20 -0.65
CA ASP A 304 -9.40 2.57 -1.90
C ASP A 304 -10.79 3.23 -1.65
N GLY A 305 -10.86 4.12 -0.66
CA GLY A 305 -12.09 4.66 -0.07
C GLY A 305 -12.74 5.81 -0.84
N PHE A 306 -11.99 6.58 -1.63
CA PHE A 306 -12.46 7.86 -2.20
C PHE A 306 -13.76 7.73 -3.01
N GLN A 307 -13.83 6.76 -3.94
CA GLN A 307 -15.03 6.48 -4.74
C GLN A 307 -16.25 5.96 -3.92
N HIS A 308 -16.09 5.57 -2.65
CA HIS A 308 -17.10 4.86 -1.85
C HIS A 308 -18.08 5.81 -1.10
N ARG A 309 -18.88 6.55 -1.88
CA ARG A 309 -19.86 7.56 -1.41
C ARG A 309 -20.97 7.03 -0.46
N THR A 310 -21.17 5.73 -0.33
CA THR A 310 -22.18 5.08 0.53
C THR A 310 -21.87 5.16 2.04
N LEU A 311 -20.64 5.53 2.41
CA LEU A 311 -20.18 5.67 3.79
C LEU A 311 -19.74 7.13 4.00
N THR A 312 -20.23 7.76 5.07
CA THR A 312 -19.77 9.08 5.51
C THR A 312 -18.35 8.97 6.07
N LYS A 313 -17.56 10.03 5.90
CA LYS A 313 -16.14 10.10 6.25
C LYS A 313 -15.87 11.38 7.04
N ASP A 314 -14.98 11.32 8.02
CA ASP A 314 -14.51 12.47 8.79
C ASP A 314 -13.28 13.13 8.13
N LEU A 315 -12.55 12.38 7.28
CA LEU A 315 -11.35 12.84 6.58
C LEU A 315 -11.17 12.13 5.22
N GLU A 316 -11.09 12.86 4.11
CA GLU A 316 -10.83 12.36 2.75
C GLU A 316 -9.40 12.75 2.28
N ILE A 317 -8.53 11.75 2.10
CA ILE A 317 -7.13 11.92 1.65
C ILE A 317 -6.97 11.37 0.24
N VAL A 318 -6.54 12.22 -0.69
CA VAL A 318 -6.29 11.84 -2.09
C VAL A 318 -4.80 11.70 -2.35
N MET A 319 -4.39 10.47 -2.66
CA MET A 319 -3.05 10.11 -3.09
C MET A 319 -2.90 10.32 -4.60
N THR A 320 -1.89 11.08 -5.03
CA THR A 320 -1.55 11.27 -6.45
C THR A 320 -0.04 11.23 -6.67
N ARG A 321 0.43 11.15 -7.93
CA ARG A 321 1.87 11.23 -8.26
C ARG A 321 2.29 12.67 -8.53
N ALA A 322 3.57 12.99 -8.38
CA ALA A 322 4.10 14.28 -8.85
C ALA A 322 4.08 14.34 -10.39
N GLN A 323 4.60 13.30 -11.05
CA GLN A 323 4.68 13.20 -12.51
C GLN A 323 3.43 12.54 -13.11
N ARG A 324 2.87 13.15 -14.16
CA ARG A 324 1.68 12.70 -14.90
C ARG A 324 0.50 12.27 -14.00
N PRO A 325 0.15 13.02 -12.93
CA PRO A 325 -0.87 12.66 -11.94
C PRO A 325 -2.21 12.21 -12.51
N TRP A 326 -2.60 12.82 -13.65
CA TRP A 326 -3.92 12.67 -14.25
C TRP A 326 -3.91 11.87 -15.58
N GLY A 327 -2.73 11.42 -16.02
CA GLY A 327 -2.51 10.89 -17.38
C GLY A 327 -3.05 11.82 -18.45
N ASN A 328 -3.69 11.26 -19.48
CA ASN A 328 -4.30 12.00 -20.60
C ASN A 328 -5.52 12.88 -20.23
N ARG A 329 -5.80 13.07 -18.93
CA ARG A 329 -6.92 13.85 -18.35
C ARG A 329 -8.32 13.37 -18.77
N ARG A 330 -8.45 12.14 -19.30
CA ARG A 330 -9.74 11.50 -19.66
C ARG A 330 -10.19 10.48 -18.63
N LEU A 331 -11.52 10.31 -18.55
CA LEU A 331 -12.17 9.32 -17.70
C LEU A 331 -12.11 7.92 -18.31
N LEU A 332 -12.25 6.89 -17.47
CA LEU A 332 -12.47 5.50 -17.89
C LEU A 332 -13.61 5.39 -18.93
N PRO A 333 -13.50 4.52 -19.95
CA PRO A 333 -12.34 3.73 -20.33
C PRO A 333 -11.34 4.48 -21.25
N ALA A 334 -11.55 5.78 -21.52
CA ALA A 334 -10.74 6.58 -22.45
C ALA A 334 -9.43 7.13 -21.87
N GLY A 335 -9.21 6.94 -20.56
CA GLY A 335 -8.02 7.35 -19.82
C GLY A 335 -8.10 6.88 -18.37
N PRO A 336 -7.06 7.16 -17.55
CA PRO A 336 -6.92 6.56 -16.22
C PRO A 336 -7.86 7.13 -15.14
N LEU A 337 -8.56 8.25 -15.37
CA LEU A 337 -9.36 8.89 -14.33
C LEU A 337 -10.65 8.09 -14.02
N ARG A 338 -10.76 7.65 -12.76
CA ARG A 338 -11.95 7.02 -12.16
C ARG A 338 -13.08 8.02 -11.92
N GLU A 339 -12.72 9.27 -11.66
CA GLU A 339 -13.62 10.40 -11.36
C GLU A 339 -13.04 11.70 -11.94
N PRO A 340 -13.86 12.72 -12.25
CA PRO A 340 -13.37 13.98 -12.80
C PRO A 340 -12.54 14.76 -11.77
N LEU A 341 -11.63 15.63 -12.23
CA LEU A 341 -10.78 16.42 -11.34
C LEU A 341 -11.57 17.38 -10.44
N THR A 342 -12.80 17.75 -10.80
CA THR A 342 -13.74 18.47 -9.92
C THR A 342 -14.08 17.72 -8.64
N SER A 343 -13.91 16.39 -8.59
CA SER A 343 -14.06 15.60 -7.38
C SER A 343 -12.97 15.89 -6.32
N LEU A 344 -11.85 16.56 -6.67
CA LEU A 344 -10.86 17.04 -5.69
C LEU A 344 -11.49 17.97 -4.63
N ALA A 345 -12.59 18.64 -4.95
CA ALA A 345 -13.35 19.48 -4.00
C ALA A 345 -13.94 18.70 -2.79
N ARG A 346 -13.84 17.37 -2.77
CA ARG A 346 -14.24 16.50 -1.66
C ARG A 346 -13.06 16.03 -0.80
N ALA A 347 -11.81 16.40 -1.13
CA ALA A 347 -10.63 16.04 -0.36
C ALA A 347 -10.38 17.06 0.76
N ASP A 348 -9.90 16.58 1.91
CA ASP A 348 -9.40 17.41 3.01
C ASP A 348 -7.87 17.55 2.96
N LEU A 349 -7.18 16.57 2.36
CA LEU A 349 -5.75 16.57 2.08
C LEU A 349 -5.45 15.94 0.72
N ILE A 350 -4.42 16.45 0.04
CA ILE A 350 -3.85 15.84 -1.16
C ILE A 350 -2.38 15.52 -0.89
N VAL A 351 -1.99 14.26 -1.05
CA VAL A 351 -0.61 13.80 -0.85
C VAL A 351 -0.02 13.39 -2.19
N VAL A 352 1.08 14.05 -2.56
CA VAL A 352 1.79 13.90 -3.82
C VAL A 352 3.02 13.03 -3.60
N THR A 353 3.00 11.81 -4.13
CA THR A 353 4.15 10.90 -4.11
C THR A 353 5.05 11.14 -5.32
N GLY A 354 6.34 11.41 -5.09
CA GLY A 354 7.34 11.56 -6.14
C GLY A 354 8.75 11.25 -5.65
N LEU A 355 9.75 11.55 -6.47
CA LEU A 355 11.14 11.64 -6.02
C LEU A 355 11.36 12.99 -5.28
N PRO A 356 12.42 13.11 -4.45
CA PRO A 356 12.75 14.38 -3.79
C PRO A 356 12.86 15.55 -4.78
N GLY A 357 12.12 16.63 -4.53
CA GLY A 357 12.14 17.84 -5.38
C GLY A 357 11.51 17.69 -6.77
N ALA A 358 10.84 16.56 -7.06
CA ALA A 358 10.25 16.31 -8.37
C ALA A 358 9.01 17.18 -8.63
N ASP A 359 8.90 17.75 -9.83
CA ASP A 359 7.85 18.72 -10.16
C ASP A 359 6.43 18.13 -10.05
N ALA A 360 5.54 18.91 -9.44
CA ALA A 360 4.13 18.61 -9.19
C ALA A 360 3.19 19.68 -9.78
N HIS A 361 3.65 20.50 -10.74
CA HIS A 361 2.87 21.59 -11.33
C HIS A 361 1.48 21.16 -11.82
N GLU A 362 1.35 20.00 -12.48
CA GLU A 362 0.05 19.42 -12.89
C GLU A 362 -0.91 19.19 -11.71
N VAL A 363 -0.39 18.88 -10.52
CA VAL A 363 -1.22 18.75 -9.31
C VAL A 363 -1.65 20.13 -8.84
N THR A 364 -0.70 21.07 -8.70
CA THR A 364 -0.96 22.43 -8.22
C THR A 364 -1.96 23.18 -9.13
N GLU A 365 -1.87 23.00 -10.46
CA GLU A 365 -2.84 23.50 -11.45
C GLU A 365 -4.26 22.97 -11.16
N ALA A 366 -4.41 21.64 -11.09
CA ALA A 366 -5.71 21.00 -10.87
C ALA A 366 -6.30 21.31 -9.49
N VAL A 367 -5.47 21.44 -8.45
CA VAL A 367 -5.91 21.83 -7.10
C VAL A 367 -6.31 23.31 -7.07
N GLY A 368 -5.55 24.21 -7.69
CA GLY A 368 -5.95 25.61 -7.83
C GLY A 368 -7.28 25.77 -8.56
N ALA A 369 -7.51 24.99 -9.62
CA ALA A 369 -8.72 25.05 -10.43
C ALA A 369 -9.97 24.40 -9.80
N HIS A 370 -9.81 23.41 -8.90
CA HIS A 370 -10.93 22.58 -8.41
C HIS A 370 -11.03 22.44 -6.90
N ALA A 371 -9.97 22.70 -6.15
CA ALA A 371 -9.90 22.49 -4.71
C ALA A 371 -8.96 23.49 -3.99
N PRO A 372 -9.00 24.82 -4.26
CA PRO A 372 -7.96 25.79 -3.87
C PRO A 372 -7.82 26.06 -2.35
N ARG A 373 -8.51 25.31 -1.50
CA ARG A 373 -8.40 25.36 -0.03
C ARG A 373 -7.81 24.08 0.58
N VAL A 374 -7.55 23.06 -0.25
CA VAL A 374 -7.09 21.74 0.18
C VAL A 374 -5.55 21.75 0.24
N PRO A 375 -4.93 21.48 1.40
CA PRO A 375 -3.48 21.40 1.51
C PRO A 375 -2.90 20.32 0.60
N VAL A 376 -1.86 20.68 -0.14
CA VAL A 376 -1.03 19.78 -0.94
C VAL A 376 0.24 19.48 -0.16
N LEU A 377 0.49 18.20 0.11
CA LEU A 377 1.64 17.68 0.86
C LEU A 377 2.53 16.90 -0.11
N SER A 378 3.86 17.05 -0.01
CA SER A 378 4.80 16.20 -0.74
C SER A 378 5.26 15.01 0.12
N ALA A 379 5.44 13.86 -0.52
CA ALA A 379 5.88 12.62 0.09
C ALA A 379 6.79 11.82 -0.85
N VAL A 380 7.71 11.04 -0.28
CA VAL A 380 8.51 10.06 -1.01
C VAL A 380 8.09 8.64 -0.64
N ILE A 381 8.24 7.74 -1.61
CA ILE A 381 8.19 6.30 -1.39
C ILE A 381 9.63 5.81 -1.40
N THR A 382 10.12 5.32 -0.27
CA THR A 382 11.53 4.94 -0.08
C THR A 382 11.63 3.51 0.47
N PRO A 383 12.72 2.77 0.22
CA PRO A 383 12.93 1.45 0.81
C PRO A 383 12.82 1.48 2.34
N SER A 384 12.11 0.53 2.93
CA SER A 384 11.99 0.39 4.39
C SER A 384 12.77 -0.79 4.91
N GLU A 385 12.61 -1.95 4.28
CA GLU A 385 13.18 -3.22 4.71
C GLU A 385 13.54 -4.07 3.48
N CYS A 386 14.53 -4.95 3.63
CA CYS A 386 14.80 -6.01 2.67
C CYS A 386 15.00 -7.33 3.41
N TRP A 387 14.62 -8.44 2.80
CA TRP A 387 14.79 -9.76 3.42
C TRP A 387 14.84 -10.87 2.36
N GLU A 388 15.51 -11.98 2.69
CA GLU A 388 15.70 -13.15 1.81
C GLU A 388 14.56 -14.15 1.99
N ALA A 389 13.81 -14.38 0.90
CA ALA A 389 12.64 -15.26 0.85
C ALA A 389 12.92 -16.68 1.36
N GLY A 390 13.95 -17.34 0.81
CA GLY A 390 14.25 -18.76 1.09
C GLY A 390 14.80 -19.04 2.49
N ARG A 391 15.21 -18.00 3.23
CA ARG A 391 15.77 -18.12 4.59
C ARG A 391 14.97 -17.33 5.64
N MET A 392 13.91 -16.63 5.24
CA MET A 392 13.15 -15.68 6.08
C MET A 392 14.06 -14.67 6.83
N ARG A 393 15.21 -14.32 6.24
CA ARG A 393 16.28 -13.58 6.93
C ARG A 393 16.27 -12.10 6.56
N PRO A 394 16.25 -11.14 7.51
CA PRO A 394 16.38 -9.72 7.20
C PRO A 394 17.77 -9.38 6.65
N LEU A 395 17.81 -8.45 5.69
CA LEU A 395 19.00 -7.78 5.15
C LEU A 395 18.91 -6.28 5.51
N ARG A 396 20.05 -5.65 5.76
CA ARG A 396 20.10 -4.18 5.80
C ARG A 396 20.05 -3.67 4.35
N LEU A 397 19.43 -2.52 4.12
CA LEU A 397 19.39 -1.91 2.78
C LEU A 397 20.81 -1.67 2.23
N THR A 398 21.77 -1.37 3.09
CA THR A 398 23.21 -1.24 2.76
C THR A 398 23.83 -2.54 2.22
N ASP A 399 23.28 -3.71 2.56
CA ASP A 399 23.80 -5.01 2.13
C ASP A 399 23.44 -5.32 0.66
N LEU A 400 22.62 -4.48 0.02
CA LEU A 400 22.31 -4.49 -1.41
C LEU A 400 23.30 -3.66 -2.24
N SER A 401 24.08 -2.78 -1.60
CA SER A 401 24.99 -1.86 -2.29
C SER A 401 26.06 -2.62 -3.10
N GLY A 402 26.21 -2.25 -4.38
CA GLY A 402 27.11 -2.91 -5.32
C GLY A 402 26.67 -4.30 -5.79
N LYS A 403 25.56 -4.87 -5.27
CA LYS A 403 25.12 -6.21 -5.64
C LYS A 403 24.55 -6.25 -7.05
N ARG A 404 24.96 -7.25 -7.84
CA ARG A 404 24.41 -7.51 -9.18
C ARG A 404 23.12 -8.31 -9.05
N LEU A 405 21.99 -7.71 -9.44
CA LEU A 405 20.65 -8.25 -9.26
C LEU A 405 19.85 -8.29 -10.57
N VAL A 406 19.02 -9.32 -10.74
CA VAL A 406 17.87 -9.28 -11.65
C VAL A 406 16.63 -8.85 -10.85
N ALA A 407 16.06 -7.70 -11.20
CA ALA A 407 14.80 -7.24 -10.64
C ALA A 407 13.60 -7.80 -11.43
N PHE A 408 12.47 -8.01 -10.76
CA PHE A 408 11.19 -8.26 -11.42
C PHE A 408 10.01 -7.74 -10.61
N ALA A 409 8.95 -7.29 -11.29
CA ALA A 409 7.73 -6.85 -10.63
C ALA A 409 6.50 -6.93 -11.54
N GLY A 410 5.35 -7.29 -10.95
CA GLY A 410 4.02 -7.30 -11.55
C GLY A 410 3.13 -6.27 -10.87
N ILE A 411 3.53 -5.00 -10.97
CA ILE A 411 2.87 -3.84 -10.36
C ILE A 411 2.64 -2.74 -11.41
N ALA A 412 1.71 -1.82 -11.11
CA ALA A 412 1.35 -0.67 -11.94
C ALA A 412 2.48 0.33 -12.34
N SER A 413 3.72 0.17 -11.88
CA SER A 413 4.89 0.88 -12.40
C SER A 413 6.19 0.16 -12.01
N PRO A 414 6.68 -0.77 -12.85
CA PRO A 414 7.97 -1.44 -12.61
C PRO A 414 9.17 -0.46 -12.69
N ALA A 415 9.06 0.59 -13.50
CA ALA A 415 10.06 1.66 -13.60
C ALA A 415 10.32 2.36 -12.26
N ALA A 416 9.26 2.72 -11.52
CA ALA A 416 9.38 3.33 -10.20
C ALA A 416 10.03 2.38 -9.19
N PHE A 417 9.80 1.06 -9.28
CA PHE A 417 10.51 0.08 -8.46
C PHE A 417 12.01 0.01 -8.79
N ALA A 418 12.38 0.10 -10.08
CA ALA A 418 13.79 0.19 -10.47
C ALA A 418 14.46 1.50 -10.01
N GLU A 419 13.71 2.60 -9.89
CA GLU A 419 14.20 3.85 -9.27
C GLU A 419 14.40 3.68 -7.76
N THR A 420 13.40 3.16 -7.05
CA THR A 420 13.47 2.79 -5.63
C THR A 420 14.63 1.82 -5.31
N LEU A 421 14.97 0.91 -6.23
CA LEU A 421 16.13 0.02 -6.08
C LEU A 421 17.47 0.76 -6.17
N ARG A 422 17.59 1.80 -7.00
CA ARG A 422 18.83 2.58 -7.13
C ARG A 422 19.17 3.34 -5.84
N GLU A 423 18.17 3.74 -5.04
CA GLU A 423 18.38 4.32 -3.70
C GLU A 423 19.16 3.37 -2.76
N THR A 424 19.13 2.05 -3.00
CA THR A 424 19.86 1.05 -2.20
C THR A 424 21.31 0.82 -2.63
N GLY A 425 21.75 1.46 -3.73
CA GLY A 425 23.06 1.24 -4.34
C GLY A 425 23.18 -0.07 -5.13
N ALA A 426 22.08 -0.80 -5.34
CA ALA A 426 22.08 -2.07 -6.07
C ALA A 426 22.27 -1.90 -7.59
N VAL A 427 23.04 -2.82 -8.20
CA VAL A 427 23.27 -2.88 -9.64
C VAL A 427 22.19 -3.75 -10.29
N VAL A 428 21.12 -3.11 -10.77
CA VAL A 428 20.01 -3.79 -11.45
C VAL A 428 20.36 -4.04 -12.92
N GLU A 429 20.82 -5.26 -13.21
CA GLU A 429 21.28 -5.72 -14.53
C GLU A 429 20.13 -5.92 -15.53
N ALA A 430 18.95 -6.30 -15.03
CA ALA A 430 17.73 -6.36 -15.80
C ALA A 430 16.51 -6.14 -14.89
N LEU A 431 15.43 -5.62 -15.49
CA LEU A 431 14.09 -5.60 -14.91
C LEU A 431 13.18 -6.46 -15.81
N LEU A 432 12.54 -7.48 -15.24
CA LEU A 432 11.49 -8.24 -15.92
C LEU A 432 10.13 -7.70 -15.48
N GLU A 433 9.43 -7.08 -16.42
CA GLU A 433 8.12 -6.47 -16.20
C GLU A 433 7.00 -7.51 -16.40
N PHE A 434 6.13 -7.64 -15.41
CA PHE A 434 4.95 -8.49 -15.44
C PHE A 434 3.68 -7.62 -15.41
N ALA A 435 2.51 -8.20 -15.68
CA ALA A 435 1.25 -7.47 -15.58
C ALA A 435 0.97 -7.00 -14.14
N ASP A 436 0.27 -5.87 -13.98
CA ASP A 436 -0.24 -5.44 -12.67
C ASP A 436 -1.17 -6.52 -12.09
N HIS A 437 -0.97 -6.88 -10.82
CA HIS A 437 -1.59 -8.04 -10.16
C HIS A 437 -1.33 -9.41 -10.84
N HIS A 438 -0.25 -9.59 -11.60
CA HIS A 438 0.17 -10.90 -12.14
C HIS A 438 0.35 -11.94 -11.03
N TRP A 439 -0.27 -13.12 -11.18
CA TRP A 439 -0.03 -14.27 -10.32
C TRP A 439 1.04 -15.16 -10.95
N TYR A 440 2.11 -15.41 -10.19
CA TYR A 440 3.30 -16.09 -10.70
C TYR A 440 3.07 -17.59 -10.87
N SER A 441 3.73 -18.16 -11.88
CA SER A 441 3.76 -19.59 -12.20
C SER A 441 5.16 -20.18 -12.03
N THR A 442 5.26 -21.51 -11.99
CA THR A 442 6.56 -22.21 -12.01
C THR A 442 7.39 -21.85 -13.24
N ASP A 443 6.75 -21.61 -14.38
CA ASP A 443 7.43 -21.19 -15.62
C ASP A 443 7.96 -19.76 -15.53
N ASP A 444 7.28 -18.85 -14.81
CA ASP A 444 7.81 -17.52 -14.52
C ASP A 444 9.08 -17.60 -13.68
N VAL A 445 9.09 -18.46 -12.66
CA VAL A 445 10.28 -18.74 -11.83
C VAL A 445 11.40 -19.33 -12.70
N ALA A 446 11.10 -20.28 -13.59
CA ALA A 446 12.09 -20.88 -14.49
C ALA A 446 12.72 -19.85 -15.44
N ARG A 447 11.91 -18.95 -16.05
CA ARG A 447 12.43 -17.85 -16.89
C ARG A 447 13.30 -16.87 -16.10
N LEU A 448 12.90 -16.54 -14.87
CA LEU A 448 13.67 -15.69 -13.97
C LEU A 448 15.04 -16.30 -13.64
N ASP A 449 15.06 -17.61 -13.37
CA ASP A 449 16.26 -18.39 -13.08
C ASP A 449 17.22 -18.44 -14.29
N VAL A 450 16.71 -18.71 -15.50
CA VAL A 450 17.49 -18.70 -16.75
C VAL A 450 18.09 -17.32 -17.00
N ARG A 451 17.30 -16.25 -16.86
CA ARG A 451 17.79 -14.88 -17.07
C ARG A 451 18.82 -14.47 -16.02
N ALA A 452 18.76 -15.04 -14.82
CA ALA A 452 19.76 -14.84 -13.77
C ALA A 452 21.06 -15.64 -14.02
N ASP A 453 20.97 -16.81 -14.67
CA ASP A 453 22.13 -17.55 -15.18
C ASP A 453 22.83 -16.78 -16.31
N GLU A 454 22.09 -16.32 -17.33
CA GLU A 454 22.62 -15.56 -18.47
C GLU A 454 23.42 -14.32 -18.08
N LEU A 455 22.97 -13.59 -17.05
CA LEU A 455 23.59 -12.34 -16.58
C LEU A 455 24.64 -12.56 -15.48
N GLY A 456 24.79 -13.78 -14.98
CA GLY A 456 25.73 -14.12 -13.89
C GLY A 456 25.48 -13.32 -12.60
N VAL A 457 24.22 -13.04 -12.26
CA VAL A 457 23.87 -12.23 -11.07
C VAL A 457 23.98 -13.03 -9.78
N GLU A 458 24.12 -12.32 -8.66
CA GLU A 458 24.18 -12.94 -7.32
C GLU A 458 22.81 -13.43 -6.85
N ALA A 459 21.77 -12.64 -7.13
CA ALA A 459 20.43 -12.81 -6.58
C ALA A 459 19.36 -12.17 -7.48
N LEU A 460 18.11 -12.46 -7.18
CA LEU A 460 16.95 -11.78 -7.74
C LEU A 460 16.31 -10.87 -6.69
N ILE A 461 15.60 -9.82 -7.12
CA ILE A 461 14.87 -8.93 -6.22
C ILE A 461 13.48 -8.57 -6.75
N THR A 462 12.49 -8.51 -5.86
CA THR A 462 11.10 -8.19 -6.20
C THR A 462 10.40 -7.39 -5.11
N THR A 463 9.19 -6.90 -5.38
CA THR A 463 8.42 -6.12 -4.39
C THR A 463 7.71 -7.02 -3.39
N GLU A 464 7.38 -6.49 -2.21
CA GLU A 464 6.54 -7.20 -1.27
C GLU A 464 5.13 -7.54 -1.84
N LYS A 465 4.59 -6.73 -2.76
CA LYS A 465 3.32 -7.02 -3.44
C LYS A 465 3.42 -8.22 -4.38
N ASP A 466 4.58 -8.45 -4.98
CA ASP A 466 4.83 -9.59 -5.86
C ASP A 466 5.14 -10.85 -5.04
N TRP A 467 5.91 -10.70 -3.95
CA TRP A 467 6.15 -11.77 -2.98
C TRP A 467 4.84 -12.42 -2.50
N VAL A 468 3.85 -11.61 -2.14
CA VAL A 468 2.53 -12.07 -1.69
C VAL A 468 1.87 -13.03 -2.70
N ARG A 469 2.12 -12.87 -4.01
CA ARG A 469 1.58 -13.66 -5.13
C ARG A 469 2.50 -14.79 -5.61
N LEU A 470 3.75 -14.87 -5.16
CA LEU A 470 4.70 -15.94 -5.54
C LEU A 470 5.05 -16.91 -4.40
N ARG A 471 4.81 -16.54 -3.14
CA ARG A 471 5.30 -17.26 -1.94
C ARG A 471 4.95 -18.75 -1.80
N ARG A 472 3.93 -19.23 -2.52
CA ARG A 472 3.47 -20.62 -2.52
C ARG A 472 4.19 -21.49 -3.57
N LEU A 473 4.98 -20.87 -4.46
CA LEU A 473 5.79 -21.56 -5.46
C LEU A 473 7.12 -22.06 -4.86
N ARG A 474 7.76 -23.00 -5.58
CA ARG A 474 9.19 -23.25 -5.40
C ARG A 474 9.96 -21.98 -5.81
N LEU A 475 10.85 -21.52 -4.92
CA LEU A 475 11.65 -20.31 -5.14
C LEU A 475 12.75 -20.54 -6.20
N PRO A 476 13.32 -19.46 -6.80
CA PRO A 476 14.48 -19.52 -7.68
C PRO A 476 15.67 -20.28 -7.09
N ARG A 477 16.60 -20.75 -7.94
CA ARG A 477 17.85 -21.41 -7.52
C ARG A 477 18.81 -20.46 -6.79
N ARG A 478 18.75 -19.16 -7.10
CA ARG A 478 19.49 -18.09 -6.41
C ARG A 478 18.68 -17.49 -5.24
N PRO A 479 19.33 -16.78 -4.29
CA PRO A 479 18.63 -15.98 -3.31
C PRO A 479 17.62 -15.04 -3.97
N LEU A 480 16.40 -15.01 -3.44
CA LEU A 480 15.38 -14.05 -3.81
C LEU A 480 15.21 -13.06 -2.66
N TYR A 481 15.51 -11.80 -2.93
CA TYR A 481 15.29 -10.69 -2.01
C TYR A 481 13.91 -10.07 -2.25
N VAL A 482 13.25 -9.66 -1.18
CA VAL A 482 11.96 -8.99 -1.20
C VAL A 482 12.14 -7.60 -0.59
N LEU A 483 11.81 -6.56 -1.36
CA LEU A 483 11.90 -5.17 -0.92
C LEU A 483 10.54 -4.67 -0.43
N SER A 484 10.54 -4.17 0.80
CA SER A 484 9.44 -3.41 1.39
C SER A 484 9.69 -1.91 1.23
N ILE A 485 8.60 -1.14 1.17
CA ILE A 485 8.61 0.31 0.95
C ILE A 485 7.68 1.00 1.96
N ARG A 486 8.06 2.19 2.41
CA ARG A 486 7.25 3.07 3.26
C ARG A 486 7.03 4.42 2.59
N LEU A 487 6.01 5.14 3.04
CA LEU A 487 5.80 6.55 2.70
C LEU A 487 6.44 7.42 3.79
N VAL A 488 7.13 8.49 3.38
CA VAL A 488 7.65 9.52 4.28
C VAL A 488 7.18 10.87 3.76
N LEU A 489 6.53 11.67 4.61
CA LEU A 489 6.16 13.05 4.28
C LEU A 489 7.44 13.90 4.20
N GLN A 490 7.62 14.63 3.09
CA GLN A 490 8.69 15.62 2.94
C GLN A 490 8.22 17.03 3.34
N SER A 491 6.92 17.31 3.25
CA SER A 491 6.35 18.59 3.65
C SER A 491 4.94 18.43 4.23
N GLY A 492 4.52 19.40 5.04
CA GLY A 492 3.16 19.51 5.55
C GLY A 492 2.77 18.46 6.60
N GLU A 493 3.71 17.83 7.30
CA GLU A 493 3.40 16.95 8.45
C GLU A 493 2.51 17.65 9.50
N ALA A 494 2.74 18.94 9.75
CA ALA A 494 1.87 19.74 10.61
C ALA A 494 0.41 19.81 10.10
N ALA A 495 0.21 19.91 8.78
CA ALA A 495 -1.12 19.90 8.16
C ALA A 495 -1.77 18.51 8.22
N TRP A 496 -0.97 17.44 8.04
CA TRP A 496 -1.40 16.05 8.25
C TRP A 496 -1.89 15.85 9.70
N ARG A 497 -1.03 16.11 10.70
CA ARG A 497 -1.38 15.97 12.13
C ARG A 497 -2.59 16.84 12.50
N GLN A 498 -2.67 18.09 12.02
CA GLN A 498 -3.81 18.96 12.28
C GLN A 498 -5.11 18.48 11.61
N ALA A 499 -5.05 17.82 10.45
CA ALA A 499 -6.23 17.21 9.84
C ALA A 499 -6.72 16.01 10.66
N PHE A 500 -5.83 15.11 11.08
CA PHE A 500 -6.18 13.98 11.94
C PHE A 500 -6.73 14.44 13.30
N HIS A 501 -6.10 15.41 13.99
CA HIS A 501 -6.62 15.96 15.25
C HIS A 501 -8.02 16.62 15.11
N ARG A 502 -8.36 17.21 13.96
CA ARG A 502 -9.67 17.86 13.74
C ARG A 502 -10.77 16.87 13.37
N ALA A 503 -10.45 15.86 12.56
CA ALA A 503 -11.37 14.80 12.18
C ALA A 503 -11.56 13.75 13.29
N CYS A 504 -10.48 13.46 14.02
CA CYS A 504 -10.39 12.42 15.03
C CYS A 504 -9.91 12.96 16.40
N PRO A 505 -10.66 13.89 17.03
CA PRO A 505 -10.44 14.32 18.41
C PRO A 505 -10.89 13.26 19.43
#